data_AF-A0A1G1LPH0-F1
#
_entry.id   AF-A0A1G1LPH0-F1
#
_cell.length_a   1.000
_cell.length_b   1.000
_cell.length_c   1.000
_cell.angle_alpha   90.00
_cell.angle_beta   90.00
_cell.angle_gamma   90.00
#
_symmetry.space_group_name_H-M   'P 1'
#
loop_
_entity.id
_entity.type
_entity.pdbx_description
1 polymer ?
#
loop_
_entity_poly.entity_id
_entity_poly.type
_entity_poly.pdbx_seq_one_letter_code
_entity_poly.pdbx_strand_id
1 'polypeptide(L)'
;MNKTPKPFNILFAAAVAFGVYVFYCLLMIQLDDRDLPWMVVDVLDFILFPICLWGLKSQKRWALRLSFLLAAQALALGITLVHFVWTFWIFEEPTLWERILSALHPRVSIFIIFPVVWFLFFAKKENREAFK
;
A
#
# COMPACT_ATOMS: atom_id res chain seq x y z
N MET A 1 -15.19 29.31 0.71
CA MET A 1 -16.06 28.16 0.40
C MET A 1 -15.21 26.90 0.33
N ASN A 2 -15.22 26.09 1.38
CA ASN A 2 -14.51 24.79 1.43
C ASN A 2 -15.20 23.81 0.49
N LYS A 3 -14.76 23.76 -0.77
CA LYS A 3 -15.02 22.61 -1.62
C LYS A 3 -13.98 21.56 -1.23
N THR A 4 -14.26 20.75 -0.22
CA THR A 4 -13.59 19.45 -0.16
C THR A 4 -14.01 18.72 -1.43
N PRO A 5 -13.09 18.43 -2.36
CA PRO A 5 -13.47 17.76 -3.58
C PRO A 5 -13.92 16.36 -3.16
N LYS A 6 -15.14 15.96 -3.56
CA LYS A 6 -15.69 14.60 -3.41
C LYS A 6 -14.67 13.45 -3.53
N PRO A 7 -13.61 13.51 -4.39
CA PRO A 7 -12.57 12.48 -4.40
C PRO A 7 -11.78 12.29 -3.10
N PHE A 8 -11.60 13.32 -2.25
CA PHE A 8 -10.77 13.19 -1.05
C PHE A 8 -11.37 12.24 -0.01
N ASN A 9 -12.69 12.31 0.21
CA ASN A 9 -13.39 11.42 1.14
C ASN A 9 -13.41 9.97 0.64
N ILE A 10 -13.61 9.78 -0.67
CA ILE A 10 -13.59 8.46 -1.30
C ILE A 10 -12.19 7.86 -1.20
N LEU A 11 -11.16 8.66 -1.50
CA LEU A 11 -9.78 8.22 -1.38
C LEU A 11 -9.40 7.91 0.06
N PHE A 12 -9.83 8.73 1.03
CA PHE A 12 -9.61 8.48 2.45
C PHE A 12 -10.30 7.18 2.90
N ALA A 13 -11.54 6.94 2.49
CA ALA A 13 -12.24 5.68 2.77
C ALA A 13 -11.53 4.48 2.14
N ALA A 14 -11.08 4.62 0.88
CA ALA A 14 -10.29 3.60 0.20
C ALA A 14 -8.94 3.36 0.91
N ALA A 15 -8.33 4.39 1.48
CA ALA A 15 -7.12 4.29 2.30
C ALA A 15 -7.35 3.45 3.54
N VAL A 16 -8.43 3.74 4.27
CA VAL A 16 -8.77 2.99 5.48
C VAL A 16 -9.01 1.53 5.12
N ALA A 17 -9.79 1.26 4.07
CA ALA A 17 -10.04 -0.10 3.59
C ALA A 17 -8.75 -0.82 3.17
N PHE A 18 -7.85 -0.12 2.45
CA PHE A 18 -6.54 -0.65 2.07
C PHE A 18 -5.68 -0.96 3.30
N GLY A 19 -5.63 -0.06 4.30
CA GLY A 19 -4.90 -0.31 5.54
C GLY A 19 -5.40 -1.52 6.30
N VAL A 20 -6.73 -1.71 6.39
CA VAL A 20 -7.34 -2.92 6.96
C VAL A 20 -6.95 -4.16 6.18
N TYR A 21 -6.97 -4.09 4.85
CA TYR A 21 -6.58 -5.20 3.99
C TYR A 21 -5.08 -5.55 4.11
N VAL A 22 -4.20 -4.56 4.13
CA VAL A 22 -2.76 -4.74 4.37
C VAL A 22 -2.54 -5.39 5.72
N PHE A 23 -3.20 -4.91 6.77
CA PHE A 23 -3.12 -5.52 8.09
C PHE A 23 -3.56 -6.99 8.09
N TYR A 24 -4.65 -7.32 7.38
CA TYR A 24 -5.07 -8.71 7.19
C TYR A 24 -4.02 -9.55 6.45
N CYS A 25 -3.44 -9.03 5.36
CA CYS A 25 -2.39 -9.72 4.62
C CYS A 25 -1.14 -9.95 5.45
N LEU A 26 -0.71 -8.95 6.22
CA LEU A 26 0.41 -9.08 7.15
C LEU A 26 0.12 -10.14 8.21
N LEU A 27 -1.06 -10.13 8.83
CA LEU A 27 -1.47 -11.18 9.77
C LEU A 27 -1.42 -12.59 9.18
N MET A 28 -1.83 -12.76 7.92
CA MET A 28 -1.80 -14.07 7.25
C MET A 28 -0.38 -14.53 6.89
N ILE A 29 0.57 -13.60 6.68
CA ILE A 29 1.99 -13.91 6.43
C ILE A 29 2.69 -14.33 7.74
N GLN A 30 2.18 -13.91 8.90
CA GLN A 30 2.78 -14.13 10.23
C GLN A 30 2.58 -15.54 10.81
N LEU A 31 2.06 -16.49 10.04
CA LEU A 31 1.81 -17.87 10.49
C LEU A 31 3.05 -18.77 10.43
N ASP A 32 4.11 -18.38 9.71
CA ASP A 32 5.40 -19.07 9.69
C ASP A 32 6.49 -18.19 10.32
N ASP A 33 7.30 -18.77 11.20
CA ASP A 33 8.36 -18.18 12.04
C ASP A 33 8.85 -16.78 11.63
N ARG A 34 8.62 -15.78 12.50
CA ARG A 34 9.09 -14.41 12.23
C ARG A 34 10.58 -14.23 12.51
N ASP A 35 11.29 -13.71 11.51
CA ASP A 35 12.52 -12.96 11.75
C ASP A 35 12.19 -11.58 12.39
N LEU A 36 12.97 -11.19 13.40
CA LEU A 36 12.87 -9.91 14.13
C LEU A 36 12.65 -8.65 13.25
N PRO A 37 13.26 -8.52 12.04
CA PRO A 37 13.11 -7.35 11.19
C PRO A 37 11.68 -7.12 10.69
N TRP A 38 10.93 -8.18 10.37
CA TRP A 38 9.55 -8.06 9.87
C TRP A 38 8.59 -7.58 10.95
N MET A 39 8.84 -7.97 12.21
CA MET A 39 8.06 -7.46 13.34
C MET A 39 8.23 -5.95 13.53
N VAL A 40 9.45 -5.42 13.33
CA VAL A 40 9.69 -3.98 13.44
C VAL A 40 8.97 -3.21 12.33
N VAL A 41 8.99 -3.72 11.09
CA VAL A 41 8.29 -3.10 9.96
C VAL A 41 6.78 -3.05 10.21
N ASP A 42 6.17 -4.15 10.67
CA ASP A 42 4.74 -4.20 10.96
C ASP A 42 4.33 -3.20 12.05
N VAL A 43 5.12 -3.10 13.13
CA VAL A 43 4.86 -2.15 14.23
C VAL A 43 4.98 -0.71 13.74
N LEU A 44 5.99 -0.42 12.92
CA LEU A 44 6.15 0.90 12.31
C LEU A 44 4.99 1.24 11.40
N ASP A 45 4.55 0.33 10.53
CA ASP A 45 3.41 0.54 9.64
C ASP A 45 2.12 0.76 10.45
N PHE A 46 1.92 0.01 11.54
CA PHE A 46 0.77 0.15 12.41
C PHE A 46 0.69 1.53 13.09
N ILE A 47 1.83 2.16 13.36
CA ILE A 47 1.89 3.50 13.98
C ILE A 47 1.87 4.60 12.92
N LEU A 48 2.68 4.47 11.87
CA LEU A 48 2.87 5.49 10.85
C LEU A 48 1.64 5.64 9.96
N PHE A 49 0.90 4.55 9.70
CA PHE A 49 -0.27 4.60 8.82
C PHE A 49 -1.43 5.43 9.42
N PRO A 50 -1.87 5.22 10.68
CA PRO A 50 -2.85 6.09 11.33
C PRO A 50 -2.38 7.55 11.47
N ILE A 51 -1.11 7.78 11.78
CA ILE A 51 -0.52 9.13 11.86
C ILE A 51 -0.61 9.81 10.48
N CYS A 52 -0.29 9.08 9.41
CA CYS A 52 -0.42 9.56 8.05
C CYS A 52 -1.87 9.90 7.72
N LEU A 53 -2.83 9.02 8.01
CA LEU A 53 -4.25 9.27 7.78
C LEU A 53 -4.75 10.52 8.54
N TRP A 54 -4.37 10.67 9.80
CA TRP A 54 -4.74 11.83 10.61
C TRP A 54 -4.15 13.13 10.03
N GLY A 55 -2.88 13.09 9.64
CA GLY A 55 -2.21 14.21 8.99
C GLY A 55 -2.82 14.56 7.63
N LEU A 56 -3.21 13.55 6.84
CA LEU A 56 -3.91 13.74 5.57
C LEU A 56 -5.28 14.37 5.77
N LYS A 57 -6.07 13.87 6.73
CA LYS A 57 -7.38 14.44 7.11
C LYS A 57 -7.24 15.91 7.54
N SER A 58 -6.14 16.25 8.20
CA SER A 58 -5.82 17.61 8.64
C SER A 58 -5.07 18.44 7.59
N GLN A 59 -4.93 17.92 6.36
CA GLN A 59 -4.27 18.57 5.22
C GLN A 59 -2.85 19.08 5.53
N LYS A 60 -2.07 18.32 6.31
CA LYS A 60 -0.70 18.69 6.68
C LYS A 60 0.32 18.29 5.61
N ARG A 61 1.24 19.20 5.26
CA ARG A 61 2.30 18.92 4.27
C ARG A 61 3.21 17.74 4.63
N TRP A 62 3.52 17.54 5.90
CA TRP A 62 4.35 16.41 6.34
C TRP A 62 3.67 15.07 6.08
N ALA A 63 2.33 15.02 6.16
CA ALA A 63 1.56 13.81 5.93
C ALA A 63 1.58 13.39 4.45
N LEU A 64 1.69 14.36 3.54
CA LEU A 64 1.87 14.08 2.11
C LEU A 64 3.23 13.42 1.83
N ARG A 65 4.29 13.83 2.54
CA ARG A 65 5.61 13.17 2.43
C ARG A 65 5.57 11.75 2.99
N LEU A 66 4.99 11.59 4.18
CA LEU A 66 4.84 10.29 4.83
C LEU A 66 3.99 9.34 3.96
N SER A 67 2.94 9.87 3.36
CA SER A 67 2.09 9.16 2.41
C SER A 67 2.87 8.64 1.19
N PHE A 68 3.80 9.40 0.64
CA PHE A 68 4.62 8.92 -0.48
C PHE A 68 5.61 7.85 -0.04
N LEU A 69 6.17 7.96 1.16
CA LEU A 69 7.06 6.93 1.72
C LEU A 69 6.31 5.61 1.90
N LEU A 70 5.13 5.64 2.53
CA LEU A 70 4.28 4.47 2.71
C LEU A 70 3.84 3.86 1.38
N ALA A 71 3.51 4.68 0.37
CA ALA A 71 3.20 4.21 -0.96
C ALA A 71 4.42 3.54 -1.64
N ALA A 72 5.61 4.13 -1.53
CA ALA A 72 6.83 3.54 -2.09
C ALA A 72 7.19 2.21 -1.41
N GLN A 73 7.04 2.12 -0.09
CA GLN A 73 7.25 0.88 0.67
C GLN A 73 6.26 -0.20 0.26
N ALA A 74 4.96 0.12 0.18
CA ALA A 74 3.94 -0.81 -0.27
C ALA A 74 4.20 -1.30 -1.71
N LEU A 75 4.66 -0.41 -2.60
CA LEU A 75 5.05 -0.78 -3.95
C LEU A 75 6.28 -1.71 -3.98
N ALA A 76 7.30 -1.44 -3.15
CA ALA A 76 8.48 -2.29 -3.03
C ALA A 76 8.10 -3.70 -2.52
N LEU A 77 7.19 -3.78 -1.55
CA LEU A 77 6.61 -5.04 -1.08
C LEU A 77 5.84 -5.75 -2.20
N GLY A 78 4.99 -5.03 -2.94
CA GLY A 78 4.27 -5.58 -4.08
C GLY A 78 5.20 -6.15 -5.17
N ILE A 79 6.27 -5.42 -5.52
CA ILE A 79 7.29 -5.89 -6.46
C ILE A 79 8.02 -7.12 -5.94
N THR A 80 8.36 -7.14 -4.64
CA THR A 80 8.99 -8.29 -4.00
C THR A 80 8.08 -9.51 -4.03
N LEU A 81 6.79 -9.34 -3.70
CA LEU A 81 5.79 -10.41 -3.76
C LEU A 81 5.61 -10.95 -5.18
N VAL A 82 5.57 -10.08 -6.20
CA VAL A 82 5.60 -10.50 -7.60
C VAL A 82 6.87 -11.32 -7.83
N HIS A 83 8.05 -10.79 -7.51
CA HIS A 83 9.30 -11.51 -7.72
C HIS A 83 9.29 -12.92 -7.08
N PHE A 84 8.77 -13.08 -5.87
CA PHE A 84 8.58 -14.37 -5.20
C PHE A 84 7.63 -15.30 -5.98
N VAL A 85 6.48 -14.80 -6.44
CA VAL A 85 5.55 -15.55 -7.31
C VAL A 85 6.22 -16.02 -8.60
N TRP A 86 7.18 -15.26 -9.14
CA TRP A 86 7.90 -15.62 -10.36
C TRP A 86 9.09 -16.57 -10.13
N THR A 87 9.55 -16.74 -8.88
CA THR A 87 10.77 -17.50 -8.55
C THR A 87 10.54 -18.82 -7.82
N PHE A 88 9.43 -19.00 -7.08
CA PHE A 88 9.15 -20.24 -6.34
C PHE A 88 8.35 -21.24 -7.18
N TRP A 89 9.03 -22.11 -7.92
CA TRP A 89 8.41 -23.26 -8.60
C TRP A 89 9.26 -24.50 -8.40
N ILE A 90 8.99 -25.20 -7.29
CA ILE A 90 9.83 -26.29 -6.78
C ILE A 90 9.50 -27.65 -7.44
N PHE A 91 8.35 -27.78 -8.10
CA PHE A 91 7.87 -29.08 -8.61
C PHE A 91 7.42 -29.10 -10.07
N GLU A 92 6.95 -27.97 -10.63
CA GLU A 92 6.50 -27.88 -12.02
C GLU A 92 6.62 -26.42 -12.49
N GLU A 93 7.20 -26.16 -13.67
CA GLU A 93 7.26 -24.81 -14.22
C GLU A 93 5.84 -24.38 -14.62
N PRO A 94 5.25 -23.36 -13.98
CA PRO A 94 3.92 -22.90 -14.33
C PRO A 94 3.96 -22.31 -15.73
N THR A 95 2.85 -22.50 -16.43
CA THR A 95 2.61 -21.87 -17.72
C THR A 95 2.66 -20.35 -17.57
N LEU A 96 2.95 -19.65 -18.67
CA LEU A 96 2.96 -18.18 -18.70
C LEU A 96 1.63 -17.59 -18.16
N TRP A 97 0.52 -18.29 -18.40
CA TRP A 97 -0.81 -17.90 -17.93
C TRP A 97 -0.98 -18.00 -16.41
N GLU A 98 -0.49 -19.07 -15.78
CA GLU A 98 -0.54 -19.25 -14.32
C GLU A 98 0.35 -18.25 -13.58
N ARG A 99 1.50 -17.89 -14.15
CA ARG A 99 2.35 -16.80 -13.64
C ARG A 99 1.64 -15.47 -13.69
N ILE A 100 0.95 -15.18 -14.80
CA ILE A 100 0.14 -13.97 -14.96
C ILE A 100 -1.00 -13.96 -13.94
N LEU A 101 -1.77 -15.05 -13.81
CA LEU A 101 -2.88 -15.14 -12.84
C LEU A 101 -2.40 -15.01 -11.39
N SER A 102 -1.23 -15.57 -11.06
CA SER A 102 -0.66 -15.47 -9.72
C SER A 102 -0.14 -14.06 -9.41
N ALA A 103 0.43 -13.36 -10.40
CA ALA A 103 0.81 -11.95 -10.26
C ALA A 103 -0.41 -11.01 -10.23
N LEU A 104 -1.48 -11.37 -10.95
CA LEU A 104 -2.79 -10.71 -10.92
C LEU A 104 -3.65 -11.13 -9.72
N HIS A 105 -3.13 -12.00 -8.85
CA HIS A 105 -3.85 -12.41 -7.66
C HIS A 105 -4.11 -11.15 -6.81
N PRO A 106 -5.34 -10.95 -6.29
CA PRO A 106 -5.71 -9.71 -5.59
C PRO A 106 -4.74 -9.34 -4.46
N ARG A 107 -4.17 -10.35 -3.78
CA ARG A 107 -3.16 -10.18 -2.73
C ARG A 107 -1.87 -9.53 -3.20
N VAL A 108 -1.49 -9.65 -4.47
CA VAL A 108 -0.25 -9.10 -5.02
C VAL A 108 -0.54 -7.79 -5.75
N SER A 109 -1.57 -7.78 -6.59
CA SER A 109 -1.89 -6.62 -7.43
C SER A 109 -2.28 -5.38 -6.64
N ILE A 110 -2.91 -5.55 -5.47
CA ILE A 110 -3.32 -4.42 -4.63
C ILE A 110 -2.13 -3.66 -4.03
N PHE A 111 -0.99 -4.32 -3.78
CA PHE A 111 0.25 -3.66 -3.36
C PHE A 111 0.95 -2.91 -4.49
N ILE A 112 0.46 -3.01 -5.73
CA ILE A 112 1.00 -2.28 -6.88
C ILE A 112 0.01 -1.22 -7.32
N ILE A 113 -1.22 -1.60 -7.63
CA ILE A 113 -2.24 -0.72 -8.19
C ILE A 113 -2.59 0.38 -7.19
N PHE A 114 -2.82 0.03 -5.91
CA PHE A 114 -3.24 1.02 -4.93
C PHE A 114 -2.16 2.07 -4.66
N PRO A 115 -0.88 1.72 -4.39
CA PRO A 115 0.16 2.72 -4.21
C PRO A 115 0.41 3.60 -5.44
N VAL A 116 0.29 3.05 -6.66
CA VAL A 116 0.41 3.82 -7.90
C VAL A 116 -0.73 4.83 -8.02
N VAL A 117 -1.98 4.39 -7.86
CA VAL A 117 -3.15 5.29 -7.90
C VAL A 117 -3.06 6.36 -6.82
N TRP A 118 -2.63 5.97 -5.62
CA TRP A 118 -2.41 6.87 -4.49
C TRP A 118 -1.35 7.93 -4.78
N PHE A 119 -0.20 7.51 -5.33
CA PHE A 119 0.87 8.39 -5.73
C PHE A 119 0.41 9.38 -6.79
N LEU A 120 -0.23 8.90 -7.86
CA LEU A 120 -0.74 9.74 -8.94
C LEU A 120 -1.78 10.74 -8.44
N PHE A 121 -2.61 10.36 -7.47
CA PHE A 121 -3.57 11.28 -6.87
C PHE A 121 -2.87 12.45 -6.16
N PHE A 122 -1.93 12.17 -5.25
CA PHE A 122 -1.25 13.22 -4.47
C PHE A 122 -0.16 13.97 -5.25
N ALA A 123 0.33 13.41 -6.36
CA ALA A 123 1.25 14.07 -7.27
C ALA A 123 0.58 15.20 -8.08
N LYS A 124 -0.74 15.14 -8.29
CA LYS A 124 -1.48 16.22 -8.97
C LYS A 124 -1.35 17.53 -8.20
N LYS A 125 -0.99 18.59 -8.91
CA LYS A 125 -0.76 19.93 -8.36
C LYS A 125 -1.94 20.42 -7.51
N GLU A 126 -3.16 20.27 -8.01
CA GLU A 126 -4.41 20.66 -7.33
C GLU A 126 -4.56 20.01 -5.95
N ASN A 127 -4.22 18.72 -5.85
CA ASN A 127 -4.30 17.99 -4.59
C ASN A 127 -3.15 18.36 -3.66
N ARG A 128 -1.94 18.55 -4.19
CA ARG A 128 -0.75 18.91 -3.40
C ARG A 128 -0.87 20.31 -2.79
N GLU A 129 -1.49 21.24 -3.50
CA GLU A 129 -1.68 22.63 -3.06
C GLU A 129 -2.72 22.76 -1.94
N ALA A 130 -3.58 21.75 -1.77
CA ALA A 130 -4.52 21.70 -0.65
C ALA A 130 -3.81 21.47 0.71
N PHE A 131 -2.56 21.00 0.71
CA PHE A 131 -1.81 20.71 1.94
C PHE A 131 -0.94 21.90 2.39
N LYS A 132 -1.09 22.29 3.65
CA LYS A 132 -0.35 23.41 4.28
C LYS A 132 0.78 22.91 5.16
#